data_AF-A0A924HIL6-F1
#
_entry.id   AF-A0A924HIL6-F1
#
_cell.length_a   1.000
_cell.length_b   1.000
_cell.length_c   1.000
_cell.angle_alpha   90.00
_cell.angle_beta   90.00
_cell.angle_gamma   90.00
#
_symmetry.space_group_name_H-M   'P 1'
#
loop_
_entity.id
_entity.type
_entity.pdbx_description
1 polymer ?
#
loop_
_entity_poly.entity_id
_entity_poly.type
_entity_poly.pdbx_seq_one_letter_code
_entity_poly.pdbx_strand_id
1 'polypeptide(L)'
;MKFSNILIFSPLFCALSFNQANAQTAPSFGAAESFAVLAATTITNTGNSLITGDIGVSPGTAITGFGPGKLEGGVMYSGALSKAGIAQADALKAYGELISLSKSSASTNLTGSVLGQTAGATTLKPGIYNFSADASLVGKLTLDDQGDPNALYIFTMGSTITTASYSEVVMTSGGKGAHVFWICGSATIGTYTKMVGNVIAVASITTTTGASSITMTNGASNTGRLIALNAAVTLDNNTASAVSAAPLDSDGDGVPDNLDDFPYNAGMAFNNFSSPKLGTTTAFEDNWPLVGDFDMNDLVMISKYNIITNAQNKVVKVIGDFKLVTSMSSYDNGFGVEFPVPRFMVDSVSGATLEAGQINAVIILFNNSHTELASVPSGSPKAYTVSFIVKNGPTLNQFGTDYNPFLLNFKGNSRREVHLIGKPPTALADLTVFGTFDDNSSVAAVRYYVTQKGLPYAINIPSESFDYPPEGIDISKVYLHFAEWAQSGGTTYQDWYYNLAPGYRN
;
A
#
# COMPACT_ATOMS: atom_id res chain seq x y z
N MET A 1 -48.73 35.57 37.19
CA MET A 1 -47.54 34.71 37.16
C MET A 1 -47.16 34.55 35.69
N LYS A 2 -46.29 35.40 35.11
CA LYS A 2 -44.83 35.24 34.92
C LYS A 2 -44.39 33.93 34.21
N PHE A 3 -44.02 34.11 32.92
CA PHE A 3 -43.08 33.36 32.02
C PHE A 3 -43.31 31.85 31.79
N SER A 4 -43.18 31.28 30.59
CA SER A 4 -42.09 31.46 29.62
C SER A 4 -42.52 31.23 28.16
N ASN A 5 -42.04 32.10 27.27
CA ASN A 5 -41.96 31.87 25.82
C ASN A 5 -40.86 30.84 25.53
N ILE A 6 -41.19 29.73 24.88
CA ILE A 6 -40.20 28.83 24.29
C ILE A 6 -39.94 29.31 22.86
N LEU A 7 -38.78 29.92 22.63
CA LEU A 7 -38.22 30.13 21.30
C LEU A 7 -37.77 28.78 20.74
N ILE A 8 -38.32 28.38 19.60
CA ILE A 8 -37.82 27.27 18.79
C ILE A 8 -36.67 27.82 17.95
N PHE A 9 -35.43 27.51 18.32
CA PHE A 9 -34.26 27.72 17.46
C PHE A 9 -34.23 26.62 16.40
N SER A 10 -34.56 26.98 15.16
CA SER A 10 -34.24 26.15 13.99
C SER A 10 -32.78 26.39 13.61
N PRO A 11 -31.89 25.38 13.60
CA PRO A 11 -30.54 25.58 13.12
C PRO A 11 -30.59 25.77 11.59
N LEU A 12 -30.35 27.02 11.17
CA LEU A 12 -30.09 27.36 9.78
C LEU A 12 -28.75 26.71 9.39
N PHE A 13 -28.80 25.51 8.82
CA PHE A 13 -27.64 24.85 8.22
C PHE A 13 -27.22 25.66 6.99
N CYS A 14 -26.26 26.57 7.19
CA CYS A 14 -25.57 27.23 6.09
C CYS A 14 -24.66 26.19 5.44
N ALA A 15 -25.15 25.52 4.39
CA ALA A 15 -24.33 24.68 3.54
C ALA A 15 -23.29 25.57 2.83
N LEU A 16 -22.12 25.73 3.44
CA LEU A 16 -20.93 26.18 2.74
C LEU A 16 -20.59 25.08 1.73
N SER A 17 -20.96 25.31 0.48
CA SER A 17 -20.42 24.57 -0.66
C SER A 17 -18.92 24.87 -0.71
N PHE A 18 -18.13 24.00 -0.08
CA PHE A 18 -16.72 23.88 -0.41
C PHE A 18 -16.68 23.39 -1.85
N ASN A 19 -16.41 24.30 -2.79
CA ASN A 19 -15.79 23.90 -4.05
C ASN A 19 -14.45 23.29 -3.64
N GLN A 20 -14.37 21.96 -3.57
CA GLN A 20 -13.09 21.29 -3.66
C GLN A 20 -12.51 21.69 -5.02
N ALA A 21 -11.59 22.65 -5.02
CA ALA A 21 -10.65 22.76 -6.11
C ALA A 21 -9.87 21.46 -6.09
N ASN A 22 -10.08 20.59 -7.08
CA ASN A 22 -9.21 19.44 -7.28
C ASN A 22 -7.79 20.00 -7.42
N ALA A 23 -6.95 19.78 -6.41
CA ALA A 23 -5.53 20.05 -6.53
C ALA A 23 -5.01 19.13 -7.63
N GLN A 24 -4.61 19.73 -8.75
CA GLN A 24 -4.18 18.99 -9.93
C GLN A 24 -2.77 18.45 -9.65
N THR A 25 -2.66 17.15 -9.37
CA THR A 25 -1.39 16.50 -9.01
C THR A 25 -0.51 16.28 -10.24
N ALA A 26 0.81 16.47 -10.07
CA ALA A 26 1.79 16.19 -11.11
C ALA A 26 1.99 14.66 -11.27
N PRO A 27 2.19 14.15 -12.49
CA PRO A 27 2.37 12.71 -12.71
C PRO A 27 3.75 12.23 -12.23
N SER A 28 3.82 10.99 -11.73
CA SER A 28 5.10 10.35 -11.37
C SER A 28 5.87 9.98 -12.63
N PHE A 29 7.20 10.10 -12.56
CA PHE A 29 8.10 9.67 -13.63
C PHE A 29 8.64 8.26 -13.40
N GLY A 30 8.23 7.58 -12.34
CA GLY A 30 8.66 6.22 -12.01
C GLY A 30 10.18 6.07 -12.05
N ALA A 31 10.68 5.10 -12.82
CA ALA A 31 12.11 4.87 -12.96
C ALA A 31 12.87 6.05 -13.58
N ALA A 32 12.20 6.95 -14.33
CA ALA A 32 12.82 8.15 -14.89
C ALA A 32 13.05 9.27 -13.87
N GLU A 33 12.56 9.13 -12.63
CA GLU A 33 12.73 10.16 -11.60
C GLU A 33 14.19 10.45 -11.27
N SER A 34 15.06 9.43 -11.31
CA SER A 34 16.49 9.60 -11.03
C SER A 34 17.32 10.07 -12.22
N PHE A 35 16.75 10.12 -13.43
CA PHE A 35 17.47 10.48 -14.65
C PHE A 35 17.52 12.00 -14.86
N ALA A 36 18.72 12.56 -14.91
CA ALA A 36 18.93 13.94 -15.34
C ALA A 36 18.84 14.04 -16.87
N VAL A 37 19.32 13.01 -17.58
CA VAL A 37 19.30 12.93 -19.05
C VAL A 37 18.85 11.54 -19.50
N LEU A 38 17.79 11.47 -20.28
CA LEU A 38 17.27 10.23 -20.86
C LEU A 38 17.00 10.44 -22.36
N ALA A 39 17.56 9.59 -23.21
CA ALA A 39 17.40 9.68 -24.66
C ALA A 39 17.02 8.34 -25.28
N ALA A 40 16.43 8.36 -26.47
CA ALA A 40 16.02 7.15 -27.16
C ALA A 40 17.16 6.55 -27.99
N THR A 41 17.90 7.41 -28.69
CA THR A 41 18.89 6.98 -29.70
C THR A 41 20.32 7.13 -29.22
N THR A 42 20.74 8.35 -28.87
CA THR A 42 22.10 8.64 -28.44
C THR A 42 22.15 9.79 -27.42
N ILE A 43 23.14 9.78 -26.55
CA ILE A 43 23.58 10.97 -25.80
C ILE A 43 25.00 11.31 -26.25
N THR A 44 25.22 12.56 -26.66
CA THR A 44 26.53 13.05 -27.09
C THR A 44 26.93 14.25 -26.23
N ASN A 45 28.10 14.18 -25.62
CA ASN A 45 28.68 15.29 -24.86
C ASN A 45 29.94 15.85 -25.55
N THR A 46 30.04 17.18 -25.57
CA THR A 46 31.27 17.92 -25.86
C THR A 46 31.70 18.71 -24.62
N GLY A 47 33.01 18.71 -24.32
CA GLY A 47 33.55 19.48 -23.20
C GLY A 47 33.19 18.94 -21.81
N ASN A 48 33.29 19.80 -20.81
CA ASN A 48 33.29 19.46 -19.38
C ASN A 48 31.90 19.54 -18.75
N SER A 49 30.90 18.87 -19.33
CA SER A 49 29.58 18.83 -18.71
C SER A 49 29.59 18.13 -17.35
N LEU A 50 28.76 18.58 -16.41
CA LEU A 50 28.55 17.94 -15.11
C LEU A 50 27.08 17.58 -14.95
N ILE A 51 26.80 16.29 -14.79
CA ILE A 51 25.44 15.76 -14.69
C ILE A 51 25.23 15.18 -13.29
N THR A 52 24.25 15.69 -12.55
CA THR A 52 23.88 15.21 -11.22
C THR A 52 22.61 14.37 -11.32
N GLY A 53 22.74 13.04 -11.23
CA GLY A 53 21.68 12.07 -11.50
C GLY A 53 22.06 11.06 -12.60
N ASP A 54 21.18 10.10 -12.85
CA ASP A 54 21.40 9.04 -13.85
C ASP A 54 21.39 9.61 -15.27
N ILE A 55 22.13 8.99 -16.18
CA ILE A 55 21.96 9.19 -17.63
C ILE A 55 21.64 7.87 -18.32
N GLY A 56 20.75 7.93 -19.32
CA GLY A 56 20.18 6.74 -19.92
C GLY A 56 19.98 6.86 -21.42
N VAL A 57 20.30 5.81 -22.17
CA VAL A 57 19.87 5.65 -23.56
C VAL A 57 19.14 4.32 -23.72
N SER A 58 17.94 4.36 -24.29
CA SER A 58 17.18 3.16 -24.65
C SER A 58 16.12 3.44 -25.72
N PRO A 59 15.95 2.60 -26.75
CA PRO A 59 16.63 1.31 -26.95
C PRO A 59 18.05 1.44 -27.49
N GLY A 60 18.48 2.64 -27.87
CA GLY A 60 19.85 2.92 -28.28
C GLY A 60 20.86 2.59 -27.18
N THR A 61 22.13 2.56 -27.56
CA THR A 61 23.22 2.14 -26.66
C THR A 61 24.36 3.14 -26.57
N ALA A 62 24.33 4.21 -27.37
CA ALA A 62 25.47 5.11 -27.49
C ALA A 62 25.38 6.30 -26.52
N ILE A 63 26.27 6.30 -25.54
CA ILE A 63 26.58 7.45 -24.68
C ILE A 63 28.03 7.82 -24.96
N THR A 64 28.29 9.03 -25.44
CA THR A 64 29.62 9.47 -25.88
C THR A 64 30.03 10.80 -25.26
N GLY A 65 31.34 11.04 -25.12
CA GLY A 65 31.88 12.30 -24.58
C GLY A 65 31.95 12.39 -23.05
N PHE A 66 31.55 11.34 -22.32
CA PHE A 66 31.71 11.22 -20.87
C PHE A 66 33.11 10.69 -20.50
N GLY A 67 34.10 11.55 -20.75
CA GLY A 67 35.47 11.47 -20.25
C GLY A 67 35.87 12.84 -19.68
N PRO A 68 35.80 13.92 -20.49
CA PRO A 68 35.78 15.30 -19.99
C PRO A 68 34.44 15.63 -19.28
N GLY A 69 33.31 15.12 -19.82
CA GLY A 69 32.02 15.15 -19.12
C GLY A 69 31.99 14.19 -17.93
N LYS A 70 31.32 14.57 -16.85
CA LYS A 70 31.28 13.85 -15.58
C LYS A 70 29.86 13.66 -15.06
N LEU A 71 29.67 12.58 -14.31
CA LEU A 71 28.49 12.35 -13.48
C LEU A 71 28.84 12.57 -12.01
N GLU A 72 27.88 13.08 -11.25
CA GLU A 72 27.92 13.18 -9.79
C GLU A 72 26.67 12.49 -9.21
N GLY A 73 26.88 11.48 -8.37
CA GLY A 73 25.78 10.79 -7.68
C GLY A 73 24.84 9.97 -8.57
N GLY A 74 25.23 9.61 -9.79
CA GLY A 74 24.41 8.85 -10.74
C GLY A 74 25.17 7.79 -11.54
N VAL A 75 24.42 6.98 -12.30
CA VAL A 75 24.93 5.86 -13.10
C VAL A 75 24.57 6.04 -14.58
N MET A 76 25.44 5.54 -15.46
CA MET A 76 25.20 5.44 -16.90
C MET A 76 24.49 4.12 -17.25
N TYR A 77 23.34 4.19 -17.89
CA TYR A 77 22.56 3.03 -18.36
C TYR A 77 22.40 3.06 -19.87
N SER A 78 22.55 1.92 -20.53
CA SER A 78 22.39 1.81 -21.98
C SER A 78 21.66 0.52 -22.39
N GLY A 79 20.81 0.62 -23.41
CA GLY A 79 20.06 -0.49 -23.97
C GLY A 79 18.76 -0.82 -23.23
N ALA A 80 17.88 -1.52 -23.94
CA ALA A 80 16.49 -1.77 -23.53
C ALA A 80 16.32 -2.62 -22.25
N LEU A 81 17.28 -3.48 -21.93
CA LEU A 81 17.23 -4.33 -20.73
C LEU A 81 17.83 -3.65 -19.48
N SER A 82 18.29 -2.41 -19.60
CA SER A 82 18.80 -1.62 -18.48
C SER A 82 17.68 -0.80 -17.81
N LYS A 83 17.99 -0.15 -16.69
CA LYS A 83 17.09 0.83 -16.04
C LYS A 83 16.61 1.92 -17.00
N ALA A 84 17.41 2.28 -18.03
CA ALA A 84 17.00 3.25 -19.05
C ALA A 84 15.79 2.78 -19.89
N GLY A 85 15.62 1.47 -20.07
CA GLY A 85 14.45 0.91 -20.76
C GLY A 85 13.16 1.11 -19.98
N ILE A 86 13.19 0.83 -18.67
CA ILE A 86 12.06 1.06 -17.77
C ILE A 86 11.77 2.56 -17.67
N ALA A 87 12.81 3.38 -17.51
CA ALA A 87 12.69 4.83 -17.44
C ALA A 87 12.05 5.43 -18.72
N GLN A 88 12.40 4.96 -19.91
CA GLN A 88 11.74 5.40 -21.16
C GLN A 88 10.25 5.07 -21.17
N ALA A 89 9.87 3.88 -20.71
CA ALA A 89 8.47 3.48 -20.64
C ALA A 89 7.67 4.33 -19.63
N ASP A 90 8.23 4.59 -18.44
CA ASP A 90 7.57 5.41 -17.42
C ASP A 90 7.49 6.88 -17.83
N ALA A 91 8.55 7.42 -18.45
CA ALA A 91 8.52 8.79 -18.99
C ALA A 91 7.49 8.96 -20.11
N LEU A 92 7.27 7.93 -20.94
CA LEU A 92 6.21 7.94 -21.95
C LEU A 92 4.80 7.94 -21.34
N LYS A 93 4.60 7.22 -20.23
CA LYS A 93 3.32 7.27 -19.48
C LYS A 93 3.10 8.65 -18.88
N ALA A 94 4.10 9.20 -18.19
CA ALA A 94 4.03 10.54 -17.61
C ALA A 94 3.73 11.60 -18.67
N TYR A 95 4.35 11.51 -19.85
CA TYR A 95 4.01 12.35 -21.00
C TYR A 95 2.52 12.22 -21.40
N GLY A 96 1.99 11.00 -21.49
CA GLY A 96 0.57 10.77 -21.83
C GLY A 96 -0.41 11.38 -20.80
N GLU A 97 -0.05 11.32 -19.53
CA GLU A 97 -0.80 11.93 -18.43
C GLU A 97 -0.75 13.47 -18.51
N LEU A 98 0.43 14.06 -18.72
CA LEU A 98 0.58 15.51 -18.91
C LEU A 98 -0.21 16.02 -20.12
N ILE A 99 -0.21 15.28 -21.24
CA ILE A 99 -1.00 15.63 -22.42
C ILE A 99 -2.50 15.56 -22.10
N SER A 100 -2.96 14.51 -21.42
CA SER A 100 -4.37 14.39 -21.04
C SER A 100 -4.81 15.55 -20.15
N LEU A 101 -3.96 15.90 -19.18
CA LEU A 101 -4.15 17.00 -18.26
C LEU A 101 -4.21 18.36 -18.96
N SER A 102 -3.33 18.57 -19.95
CA SER A 102 -3.32 19.78 -20.78
C SER A 102 -4.58 19.96 -21.63
N LYS A 103 -5.28 18.86 -21.96
CA LYS A 103 -6.51 18.87 -22.77
C LYS A 103 -7.77 18.98 -21.93
N SER A 104 -7.76 18.45 -20.72
CA SER A 104 -8.93 18.45 -19.81
C SER A 104 -9.07 19.73 -18.98
N SER A 105 -8.05 20.61 -18.98
CA SER A 105 -8.00 21.80 -18.12
C SER A 105 -7.95 23.09 -18.93
N ALA A 106 -8.36 24.20 -18.32
CA ALA A 106 -8.25 25.52 -18.94
C ALA A 106 -6.77 25.86 -19.22
N SER A 107 -6.47 26.35 -20.42
CA SER A 107 -5.13 26.74 -20.85
C SER A 107 -5.06 28.18 -21.35
N THR A 108 -3.91 28.80 -21.17
CA THR A 108 -3.59 30.14 -21.66
C THR A 108 -2.79 30.02 -22.96
N ASN A 109 -3.39 30.47 -24.07
CA ASN A 109 -2.71 30.47 -25.36
C ASN A 109 -1.71 31.61 -25.44
N LEU A 110 -0.43 31.27 -25.57
CA LEU A 110 0.70 32.21 -25.71
C LEU A 110 1.31 32.15 -27.11
N THR A 111 0.64 31.55 -28.09
CA THR A 111 1.12 31.49 -29.48
C THR A 111 1.50 32.88 -29.99
N GLY A 112 2.71 33.00 -30.53
CA GLY A 112 3.27 34.27 -31.03
C GLY A 112 3.86 35.20 -29.97
N SER A 113 3.70 34.87 -28.68
CA SER A 113 4.38 35.58 -27.60
C SER A 113 5.82 35.07 -27.43
N VAL A 114 6.70 35.97 -26.98
CA VAL A 114 8.07 35.64 -26.56
C VAL A 114 8.09 35.58 -25.05
N LEU A 115 8.33 34.40 -24.48
CA LEU A 115 8.50 34.23 -23.04
C LEU A 115 9.67 35.11 -22.57
N GLY A 116 9.49 35.79 -21.44
CA GLY A 116 10.48 36.71 -20.88
C GLY A 116 10.54 38.10 -21.53
N GLN A 117 9.74 38.37 -22.58
CA GLN A 117 9.66 39.70 -23.21
C GLN A 117 8.25 40.23 -23.43
N THR A 118 7.34 39.43 -23.99
CA THR A 118 5.98 39.88 -24.31
C THR A 118 5.22 40.20 -23.02
N ALA A 119 4.50 41.33 -22.98
CA ALA A 119 3.66 41.69 -21.84
C ALA A 119 2.64 40.58 -21.56
N GLY A 120 2.56 40.11 -20.31
CA GLY A 120 1.76 38.95 -19.92
C GLY A 120 2.46 37.59 -20.09
N ALA A 121 3.71 37.57 -20.60
CA ALA A 121 4.54 36.37 -20.74
C ALA A 121 5.93 36.53 -20.08
N THR A 122 6.11 37.55 -19.24
CA THR A 122 7.32 37.80 -18.44
C THR A 122 7.23 37.21 -17.02
N THR A 123 6.01 37.11 -16.50
CA THR A 123 5.70 36.48 -15.20
C THR A 123 4.43 35.66 -15.35
N LEU A 124 4.50 34.38 -15.00
CA LEU A 124 3.42 33.42 -15.17
C LEU A 124 3.07 32.77 -13.82
N LYS A 125 1.78 32.64 -13.55
CA LYS A 125 1.24 31.93 -12.37
C LYS A 125 1.13 30.42 -12.64
N PRO A 126 0.88 29.56 -11.64
CA PRO A 126 0.68 28.14 -11.88
C PRO A 126 -0.46 27.94 -12.89
N GLY A 127 -0.27 27.05 -13.86
CA GLY A 127 -1.23 26.84 -14.94
C GLY A 127 -0.68 26.16 -16.18
N ILE A 128 -1.55 26.00 -17.16
CA ILE A 128 -1.25 25.37 -18.46
C ILE A 128 -1.15 26.45 -19.52
N TYR A 129 -0.07 26.43 -20.29
CA TYR A 129 0.27 27.40 -21.33
C TYR A 129 0.52 26.68 -22.65
N ASN A 130 -0.12 27.12 -23.72
CA ASN A 130 -0.03 26.43 -25.01
C ASN A 130 0.46 27.34 -26.14
N PHE A 131 1.27 26.77 -27.03
CA PHE A 131 1.76 27.35 -28.27
C PHE A 131 1.38 26.41 -29.41
N SER A 132 0.64 26.88 -30.41
CA SER A 132 0.27 26.04 -31.56
C SER A 132 1.44 25.78 -32.52
N ALA A 133 2.53 26.54 -32.38
CA ALA A 133 3.75 26.45 -33.19
C ALA A 133 4.98 26.41 -32.27
N ASP A 134 6.05 27.10 -32.67
CA ASP A 134 7.26 27.26 -31.85
C ASP A 134 7.01 28.21 -30.67
N ALA A 135 7.70 27.95 -29.56
CA ALA A 135 7.88 28.87 -28.46
C ALA A 135 9.31 29.42 -28.46
N SER A 136 9.45 30.68 -28.06
CA SER A 136 10.75 31.30 -27.83
C SER A 136 10.84 31.88 -26.43
N LEU A 137 12.00 31.71 -25.80
CA LEU A 137 12.36 32.36 -24.55
C LEU A 137 13.51 33.32 -24.81
N VAL A 138 13.34 34.57 -24.39
CA VAL A 138 14.39 35.58 -24.46
C VAL A 138 14.38 36.37 -23.16
N GLY A 139 15.56 36.51 -22.55
CA GLY A 139 15.68 37.19 -21.27
C GLY A 139 15.15 36.33 -20.12
N LYS A 140 14.52 36.96 -19.12
CA LYS A 140 14.07 36.29 -17.90
C LYS A 140 12.57 36.02 -17.91
N LEU A 141 12.19 34.75 -17.79
CA LEU A 141 10.84 34.31 -17.44
C LEU A 141 10.77 34.04 -15.93
N THR A 142 9.80 34.65 -15.26
CA THR A 142 9.51 34.37 -13.85
C THR A 142 8.28 33.47 -13.72
N LEU A 143 8.42 32.36 -13.01
CA LEU A 143 7.31 31.52 -12.57
C LEU A 143 6.97 31.93 -11.13
N ASP A 144 5.85 32.60 -10.97
CA ASP A 144 5.33 33.04 -9.68
C ASP A 144 4.55 31.89 -9.05
N ASP A 145 5.21 31.12 -8.20
CA ASP A 145 4.63 29.96 -7.50
C ASP A 145 3.71 30.35 -6.36
N GLN A 146 3.60 31.64 -6.06
CA GLN A 146 2.72 32.18 -5.01
C GLN A 146 2.97 31.55 -3.63
N GLY A 147 4.16 30.98 -3.41
CA GLY A 147 4.53 30.27 -2.18
C GLY A 147 4.03 28.83 -2.08
N ASP A 148 3.41 28.27 -3.14
CA ASP A 148 2.96 26.88 -3.18
C ASP A 148 4.12 25.95 -3.64
N PRO A 149 4.61 25.05 -2.78
CA PRO A 149 5.65 24.09 -3.17
C PRO A 149 5.19 23.10 -4.25
N ASN A 150 3.88 22.95 -4.44
CA ASN A 150 3.27 22.06 -5.42
C ASN A 150 2.82 22.78 -6.70
N ALA A 151 3.14 24.08 -6.86
CA ALA A 151 2.78 24.90 -8.01
C ALA A 151 3.10 24.22 -9.36
N LEU A 152 2.06 23.92 -10.13
CA LEU A 152 2.15 23.18 -11.40
C LEU A 152 2.20 24.13 -12.61
N TYR A 153 3.18 23.93 -13.48
CA TYR A 153 3.31 24.64 -14.76
C TYR A 153 3.46 23.64 -15.90
N ILE A 154 2.58 23.71 -16.90
CA ILE A 154 2.65 22.85 -18.08
C ILE A 154 2.69 23.72 -19.33
N PHE A 155 3.82 23.72 -20.03
CA PHE A 155 3.99 24.35 -21.32
C PHE A 155 3.86 23.29 -22.42
N THR A 156 2.93 23.49 -23.35
CA THR A 156 2.78 22.62 -24.53
C THR A 156 3.10 23.40 -25.80
N MET A 157 4.02 22.87 -26.61
CA MET A 157 4.48 23.48 -27.85
C MET A 157 4.15 22.55 -29.01
N GLY A 158 3.51 23.09 -30.05
CA GLY A 158 3.19 22.35 -31.27
C GLY A 158 4.42 21.91 -32.07
N SER A 159 5.55 22.60 -31.89
CA SER A 159 6.83 22.28 -32.53
C SER A 159 8.00 22.44 -31.55
N THR A 160 8.77 23.52 -31.61
CA THR A 160 10.05 23.61 -30.89
C THR A 160 10.00 24.65 -29.79
N ILE A 161 10.78 24.47 -28.71
CA ILE A 161 11.18 25.58 -27.84
C ILE A 161 12.63 25.97 -28.10
N THR A 162 12.87 27.25 -28.37
CA THR A 162 14.22 27.81 -28.53
C THR A 162 14.46 28.91 -27.51
N THR A 163 15.58 28.86 -26.80
CA THR A 163 15.98 29.94 -25.90
C THR A 163 17.13 30.76 -26.50
N ALA A 164 17.06 32.09 -26.40
CA ALA A 164 18.18 32.94 -26.76
C ALA A 164 19.31 32.79 -25.74
N SER A 165 20.54 33.14 -26.13
CA SER A 165 21.69 33.11 -25.22
C SER A 165 21.43 33.93 -23.96
N TYR A 166 21.90 33.45 -22.81
CA TYR A 166 21.73 34.08 -21.49
C TYR A 166 20.28 34.26 -21.03
N SER A 167 19.33 33.50 -21.59
CA SER A 167 17.96 33.49 -21.07
C SER A 167 17.90 32.74 -19.74
N GLU A 168 16.90 33.03 -18.91
CA GLU A 168 16.72 32.33 -17.64
C GLU A 168 15.25 32.13 -17.28
N VAL A 169 14.95 30.97 -16.69
CA VAL A 169 13.69 30.70 -16.00
C VAL A 169 13.98 30.73 -14.51
N VAL A 170 13.21 31.51 -13.76
CA VAL A 170 13.35 31.61 -12.30
C VAL A 170 12.01 31.36 -11.63
N MET A 171 12.03 30.71 -10.46
CA MET A 171 10.84 30.56 -9.60
C MET A 171 10.93 31.53 -8.43
N THR A 172 9.81 32.13 -8.02
CA THR A 172 9.76 33.13 -6.94
C THR A 172 10.20 32.58 -5.58
N SER A 173 9.92 31.32 -5.26
CA SER A 173 10.39 30.66 -4.03
C SER A 173 11.81 30.11 -4.11
N GLY A 174 12.45 30.13 -5.29
CA GLY A 174 13.69 29.38 -5.53
C GLY A 174 13.48 27.87 -5.72
N GLY A 175 12.23 27.44 -5.96
CA GLY A 175 11.87 26.06 -6.27
C GLY A 175 12.70 25.46 -7.41
N LYS A 176 12.94 24.13 -7.32
CA LYS A 176 13.80 23.39 -8.25
C LYS A 176 13.07 22.86 -9.49
N GLY A 177 11.85 23.31 -9.77
CA GLY A 177 11.13 22.98 -11.01
C GLY A 177 10.60 21.55 -11.14
N ALA A 178 10.46 20.78 -10.05
CA ALA A 178 9.95 19.41 -10.12
C ALA A 178 8.58 19.32 -10.82
N HIS A 179 7.73 20.34 -10.65
CA HIS A 179 6.39 20.45 -11.25
C HIS A 179 6.32 21.47 -12.41
N VAL A 180 7.45 21.76 -13.06
CA VAL A 180 7.51 22.57 -14.28
C VAL A 180 7.77 21.64 -15.46
N PHE A 181 6.88 21.61 -16.44
CA PHE A 181 6.93 20.68 -17.57
C PHE A 181 6.95 21.44 -18.90
N TRP A 182 7.95 21.14 -19.74
CA TRP A 182 8.10 21.69 -21.09
C TRP A 182 7.92 20.58 -22.11
N ILE A 183 6.74 20.54 -22.74
CA ILE A 183 6.36 19.48 -23.68
C ILE A 183 6.49 20.02 -25.10
N CYS A 184 7.38 19.43 -25.88
CA CYS A 184 7.71 19.94 -27.21
C CYS A 184 7.99 18.82 -28.22
N GLY A 185 7.91 19.16 -29.50
CA GLY A 185 8.55 18.41 -30.57
C GLY A 185 10.07 18.40 -30.40
N SER A 186 10.74 19.53 -30.31
CA SER A 186 12.20 19.61 -30.06
C SER A 186 12.54 20.74 -29.10
N ALA A 187 13.75 20.71 -28.53
CA ALA A 187 14.24 21.79 -27.68
C ALA A 187 15.67 22.21 -28.06
N THR A 188 15.89 23.51 -28.20
CA THR A 188 17.22 24.12 -28.32
C THR A 188 17.42 25.12 -27.18
N ILE A 189 18.27 24.74 -26.23
CA ILE A 189 18.61 25.57 -25.07
C ILE A 189 19.89 26.34 -25.40
N GLY A 190 19.72 27.65 -25.61
CA GLY A 190 20.75 28.60 -26.02
C GLY A 190 21.89 28.76 -25.02
N THR A 191 22.97 29.39 -25.48
CA THR A 191 24.26 29.42 -24.80
C THR A 191 24.13 30.12 -23.45
N TYR A 192 24.66 29.52 -22.39
CA TYR A 192 24.54 30.01 -21.01
C TYR A 192 23.10 30.23 -20.51
N THR A 193 22.08 29.64 -21.16
CA THR A 193 20.71 29.70 -20.65
C THR A 193 20.59 28.90 -19.35
N LYS A 194 19.79 29.40 -18.41
CA LYS A 194 19.42 28.68 -17.17
C LYS A 194 17.96 28.24 -17.24
N MET A 195 17.72 26.97 -17.51
CA MET A 195 16.39 26.37 -17.52
C MET A 195 16.03 25.78 -16.15
N VAL A 196 14.74 25.80 -15.86
CA VAL A 196 14.12 25.13 -14.70
C VAL A 196 12.98 24.27 -15.22
N GLY A 197 12.96 22.99 -14.86
CA GLY A 197 11.89 22.06 -15.18
C GLY A 197 12.31 20.82 -15.96
N ASN A 198 11.30 20.01 -16.26
CA ASN A 198 11.41 18.77 -17.00
C ASN A 198 11.08 19.03 -18.47
N VAL A 199 12.09 18.97 -19.33
CA VAL A 199 11.95 19.09 -20.79
C VAL A 199 11.70 17.72 -21.38
N ILE A 200 10.55 17.55 -22.02
CA ILE A 200 10.09 16.29 -22.60
C ILE A 200 9.88 16.50 -24.09
N ALA A 201 10.83 16.03 -24.89
CA ALA A 201 10.80 16.09 -26.34
C ALA A 201 10.24 14.78 -26.92
N VAL A 202 9.17 14.91 -27.70
CA VAL A 202 8.41 13.79 -28.27
C VAL A 202 8.07 14.11 -29.71
N ALA A 203 8.40 13.19 -30.63
CA ALA A 203 7.91 13.31 -32.00
C ALA A 203 6.41 13.06 -31.92
N SER A 204 5.57 13.95 -32.47
CA SER A 204 4.12 13.75 -32.46
C SER A 204 3.84 12.28 -32.82
N ILE A 205 3.13 11.56 -31.94
CA ILE A 205 2.83 10.13 -32.15
C ILE A 205 2.08 9.93 -33.49
N THR A 206 1.54 11.02 -34.05
CA THR A 206 0.78 11.07 -35.29
C THR A 206 1.58 11.35 -36.57
N THR A 207 2.83 11.83 -36.51
CA THR A 207 3.63 12.18 -37.71
C THR A 207 5.09 11.77 -37.57
N THR A 208 5.42 10.59 -38.10
CA THR A 208 6.70 9.87 -37.99
C THR A 208 7.88 10.44 -38.82
N THR A 209 7.97 11.76 -39.05
CA THR A 209 8.99 12.32 -39.96
C THR A 209 9.91 13.41 -39.38
N GLY A 210 9.98 13.59 -38.07
CA GLY A 210 10.96 14.50 -37.43
C GLY A 210 11.65 13.88 -36.22
N ALA A 211 12.97 14.08 -36.09
CA ALA A 211 13.71 13.73 -34.88
C ALA A 211 13.50 14.81 -33.80
N SER A 212 12.86 14.43 -32.71
CA SER A 212 12.50 15.28 -31.58
C SER A 212 13.62 15.42 -30.54
N SER A 213 14.73 16.03 -30.95
CA SER A 213 15.95 16.10 -30.15
C SER A 213 15.93 17.23 -29.12
N ILE A 214 16.75 17.05 -28.08
CA ILE A 214 17.10 18.11 -27.12
C ILE A 214 18.57 18.47 -27.35
N THR A 215 18.83 19.75 -27.62
CA THR A 215 20.18 20.28 -27.77
C THR A 215 20.42 21.35 -26.72
N MET A 216 21.38 21.12 -25.83
CA MET A 216 21.92 22.16 -24.96
C MET A 216 23.21 22.67 -25.58
N THR A 217 23.23 23.96 -25.89
CA THR A 217 24.42 24.63 -26.43
C THR A 217 25.37 25.05 -25.30
N ASN A 218 26.59 25.46 -25.66
CA ASN A 218 27.70 25.71 -24.74
C ASN A 218 27.28 26.42 -23.44
N GLY A 219 27.60 25.81 -22.30
CA GLY A 219 27.48 26.44 -20.98
C GLY A 219 26.06 26.59 -20.44
N ALA A 220 25.03 26.12 -21.15
CA ALA A 220 23.66 26.10 -20.63
C ALA A 220 23.51 25.17 -19.42
N SER A 221 22.50 25.43 -18.59
CA SER A 221 22.17 24.64 -17.40
C SER A 221 20.68 24.30 -17.33
N ASN A 222 20.35 23.13 -16.79
CA ASN A 222 18.97 22.73 -16.49
C ASN A 222 18.85 22.18 -15.07
N THR A 223 17.95 22.76 -14.29
CA THR A 223 17.52 22.19 -13.00
C THR A 223 16.21 21.43 -13.22
N GLY A 224 16.30 20.11 -13.39
CA GLY A 224 15.22 19.22 -13.80
C GLY A 224 15.72 18.18 -14.82
N ARG A 225 14.79 17.57 -15.57
CA ARG A 225 15.11 16.45 -16.48
C ARG A 225 15.16 16.86 -17.94
N LEU A 226 16.00 16.18 -18.72
CA LEU A 226 16.02 16.24 -20.18
C LEU A 226 15.64 14.86 -20.73
N ILE A 227 14.43 14.73 -21.27
CA ILE A 227 13.87 13.47 -21.73
C ILE A 227 13.54 13.58 -23.21
N ALA A 228 14.33 12.92 -24.06
CA ALA A 228 14.03 12.76 -25.48
C ALA A 228 13.47 11.35 -25.73
N LEU A 229 12.14 11.22 -25.84
CA LEU A 229 11.47 9.92 -25.94
C LEU A 229 11.68 9.20 -27.28
N ASN A 230 12.09 9.93 -28.33
CA ASN A 230 12.24 9.37 -29.68
C ASN A 230 13.54 9.78 -30.38
N ALA A 231 14.43 10.52 -29.71
CA ALA A 231 15.61 11.09 -30.35
C ALA A 231 16.80 11.21 -29.40
N ALA A 232 17.81 11.96 -29.82
CA ALA A 232 19.06 12.17 -29.12
C ALA A 232 19.01 13.37 -28.17
N VAL A 233 19.91 13.35 -27.18
CA VAL A 233 20.28 14.54 -26.40
C VAL A 233 21.73 14.91 -26.70
N THR A 234 21.98 16.19 -27.00
CA THR A 234 23.33 16.74 -27.24
C THR A 234 23.68 17.77 -26.19
N LEU A 235 24.88 17.67 -25.62
CA LEU A 235 25.43 18.52 -24.56
C LEU A 235 26.76 19.14 -24.99
N ASP A 236 27.03 20.35 -24.51
CA ASP A 236 28.25 21.12 -24.68
C ASP A 236 28.55 21.96 -23.41
N ASN A 237 29.54 21.54 -22.60
CA ASN A 237 29.92 22.18 -21.33
C ASN A 237 28.72 22.52 -20.40
N ASN A 238 27.73 21.64 -20.32
CA ASN A 238 26.47 21.91 -19.63
C ASN A 238 26.46 21.43 -18.18
N THR A 239 25.52 21.95 -17.39
CA THR A 239 25.12 21.34 -16.13
C THR A 239 23.66 20.87 -16.21
N ALA A 240 23.38 19.65 -15.76
CA ALA A 240 22.01 19.17 -15.63
C ALA A 240 21.86 18.41 -14.32
N SER A 241 20.85 18.75 -13.53
CA SER A 241 20.58 18.09 -12.25
C SER A 241 19.18 17.52 -12.26
N ALA A 242 19.06 16.20 -12.12
CA ALA A 242 17.79 15.60 -11.77
C ALA A 242 17.31 16.23 -10.47
N VAL A 243 16.03 16.58 -10.44
CA VAL A 243 15.35 17.01 -9.22
C VAL A 243 14.32 15.94 -8.97
N SER A 244 14.57 15.07 -7.99
CA SER A 244 13.50 14.25 -7.45
C SER A 244 12.43 15.20 -6.92
N ALA A 245 11.19 15.06 -7.40
CA ALA A 245 10.08 15.51 -6.58
C ALA A 245 10.24 14.77 -5.23
N ALA A 246 9.87 15.40 -4.10
CA ALA A 246 9.50 14.54 -2.99
C ALA A 246 8.47 13.54 -3.54
N PRO A 247 8.59 12.24 -3.26
CA PRO A 247 7.59 11.30 -3.74
C PRO A 247 6.20 11.84 -3.41
N LEU A 248 5.26 11.76 -4.36
CA LEU A 248 3.90 12.23 -4.13
C LEU A 248 3.38 11.57 -2.85
N ASP A 249 2.89 12.38 -1.92
CA ASP A 249 2.30 11.97 -0.65
C ASP A 249 0.96 12.71 -0.59
N SER A 250 -0.06 12.06 -1.12
CA SER A 250 -1.36 12.64 -1.44
C SER A 250 -2.19 12.93 -0.19
N ASP A 251 -1.91 12.27 0.94
CA ASP A 251 -2.61 12.48 2.21
C ASP A 251 -1.75 13.09 3.33
N GLY A 252 -0.45 13.23 3.11
CA GLY A 252 0.48 13.93 3.98
C GLY A 252 0.84 13.14 5.24
N ASP A 253 0.71 11.82 5.23
CA ASP A 253 1.01 10.96 6.37
C ASP A 253 2.51 10.64 6.53
N GLY A 254 3.31 11.03 5.54
CA GLY A 254 4.76 10.85 5.48
C GLY A 254 5.20 9.59 4.75
N VAL A 255 4.27 8.80 4.20
CA VAL A 255 4.53 7.66 3.33
C VAL A 255 4.24 8.06 1.88
N PRO A 256 5.21 7.94 0.97
CA PRO A 256 4.98 8.13 -0.46
C PRO A 256 3.84 7.27 -1.01
N ASP A 257 3.02 7.81 -1.93
CA ASP A 257 1.91 7.12 -2.61
C ASP A 257 2.29 5.78 -3.24
N ASN A 258 3.55 5.65 -3.68
CA ASN A 258 4.05 4.41 -4.28
C ASN A 258 4.49 3.34 -3.25
N LEU A 259 4.53 3.71 -1.98
CA LEU A 259 4.84 2.86 -0.83
C LEU A 259 3.67 2.79 0.17
N ASP A 260 2.61 3.57 -0.04
CA ASP A 260 1.40 3.61 0.74
C ASP A 260 0.29 2.78 0.06
N ASP A 261 -0.27 1.82 0.80
CA ASP A 261 -1.42 1.04 0.31
C ASP A 261 -2.74 1.84 0.36
N PHE A 262 -2.75 2.97 1.06
CA PHE A 262 -3.88 3.86 1.33
C PHE A 262 -3.57 5.34 1.06
N PRO A 263 -3.07 5.72 -0.14
CA PRO A 263 -2.47 7.04 -0.45
C PRO A 263 -3.41 8.26 -0.31
N TYR A 264 -4.67 8.07 0.07
CA TYR A 264 -5.65 9.13 0.24
C TYR A 264 -6.30 9.10 1.63
N ASN A 265 -5.69 8.41 2.60
CA ASN A 265 -6.19 8.24 3.95
C ASN A 265 -5.06 8.25 4.98
N ALA A 266 -4.74 9.44 5.50
CA ALA A 266 -3.63 9.64 6.44
C ALA A 266 -3.72 8.88 7.78
N GLY A 267 -4.81 8.15 8.02
CA GLY A 267 -4.96 7.25 9.16
C GLY A 267 -4.48 5.82 8.91
N MET A 268 -4.20 5.43 7.68
CA MET A 268 -3.85 4.06 7.26
C MET A 268 -2.70 4.13 6.25
N ALA A 269 -1.75 3.20 6.30
CA ALA A 269 -0.59 3.22 5.40
C ALA A 269 -0.24 1.82 4.84
N PHE A 270 -0.33 0.76 5.64
CA PHE A 270 0.17 -0.57 5.24
C PHE A 270 -0.82 -1.69 5.55
N ASN A 271 -1.01 -2.60 4.59
CA ASN A 271 -1.64 -3.90 4.80
C ASN A 271 -0.61 -4.93 5.27
N ASN A 272 -0.94 -5.67 6.32
CA ASN A 272 -0.10 -6.72 6.88
C ASN A 272 -0.89 -8.04 6.93
N PHE A 273 -0.78 -8.83 5.87
CA PHE A 273 -1.48 -10.11 5.75
C PHE A 273 -0.83 -11.20 6.59
N SER A 274 -1.65 -12.00 7.29
CA SER A 274 -1.20 -13.16 8.04
C SER A 274 -0.53 -14.21 7.14
N SER A 275 0.48 -14.89 7.67
CA SER A 275 1.08 -16.07 7.04
C SER A 275 0.57 -17.34 7.72
N PRO A 276 0.20 -18.41 6.98
CA PRO A 276 0.20 -18.51 5.51
C PRO A 276 -0.90 -17.66 4.86
N LYS A 277 -0.64 -17.18 3.63
CA LYS A 277 -1.61 -16.36 2.85
C LYS A 277 -2.94 -17.06 2.62
N LEU A 278 -2.92 -18.39 2.57
CA LEU A 278 -4.10 -19.23 2.41
C LEU A 278 -4.86 -19.45 3.73
N GLY A 279 -4.35 -18.99 4.88
CA GLY A 279 -5.02 -19.11 6.17
C GLY A 279 -4.69 -20.38 6.93
N THR A 280 -5.11 -20.40 8.19
CA THR A 280 -4.91 -21.51 9.12
C THR A 280 -6.23 -22.17 9.45
N THR A 281 -6.23 -23.49 9.58
CA THR A 281 -7.39 -24.26 10.02
C THR A 281 -7.27 -24.55 11.51
N THR A 282 -8.26 -24.17 12.28
CA THR A 282 -8.38 -24.48 13.69
C THR A 282 -9.53 -25.47 13.88
N ALA A 283 -9.24 -26.59 14.54
CA ALA A 283 -10.20 -27.64 14.85
C ALA A 283 -10.30 -27.81 16.37
N PHE A 284 -11.52 -28.04 16.86
CA PHE A 284 -11.85 -28.06 18.29
C PHE A 284 -12.61 -29.32 18.66
N GLU A 285 -12.44 -29.70 19.92
CA GLU A 285 -13.34 -30.55 20.70
C GLU A 285 -14.33 -29.68 21.51
N ASP A 286 -15.55 -30.15 21.71
CA ASP A 286 -16.61 -29.39 22.40
C ASP A 286 -16.93 -29.88 23.82
N ASN A 287 -16.59 -31.13 24.15
CA ASN A 287 -17.04 -31.78 25.37
C ASN A 287 -16.11 -31.53 26.57
N TRP A 288 -15.08 -30.70 26.38
CA TRP A 288 -14.16 -30.25 27.43
C TRP A 288 -14.94 -29.83 28.70
N PRO A 289 -14.53 -30.26 29.91
CA PRO A 289 -13.25 -30.90 30.26
C PRO A 289 -13.19 -32.43 30.11
N LEU A 290 -14.19 -33.07 29.52
CA LEU A 290 -14.13 -34.49 29.14
C LEU A 290 -13.48 -34.63 27.76
N VAL A 291 -12.79 -35.74 27.53
CA VAL A 291 -12.19 -36.03 26.20
C VAL A 291 -13.24 -36.25 25.12
N GLY A 292 -14.39 -36.86 25.42
CA GLY A 292 -15.36 -37.21 24.38
C GLY A 292 -14.85 -38.31 23.45
N ASP A 293 -15.23 -38.24 22.18
CA ASP A 293 -14.80 -39.10 21.08
C ASP A 293 -13.52 -38.63 20.38
N PHE A 294 -13.12 -37.38 20.59
CA PHE A 294 -11.77 -36.86 20.31
C PHE A 294 -11.37 -36.87 18.84
N ASP A 295 -12.32 -36.61 17.95
CA ASP A 295 -12.17 -36.69 16.50
C ASP A 295 -11.81 -35.33 15.84
N MET A 296 -11.76 -34.24 16.60
CA MET A 296 -11.39 -32.89 16.19
C MET A 296 -12.24 -32.35 15.04
N ASN A 297 -13.55 -32.62 15.04
CA ASN A 297 -14.47 -32.10 14.04
C ASN A 297 -15.72 -31.39 14.61
N ASP A 298 -15.83 -31.30 15.95
CA ASP A 298 -16.96 -30.66 16.62
C ASP A 298 -17.19 -29.22 16.15
N LEU A 299 -16.09 -28.51 15.86
CA LEU A 299 -16.07 -27.22 15.17
C LEU A 299 -14.76 -27.06 14.40
N VAL A 300 -14.84 -26.75 13.10
CA VAL A 300 -13.65 -26.49 12.26
C VAL A 300 -13.78 -25.12 11.59
N MET A 301 -12.79 -24.26 11.82
CA MET A 301 -12.72 -22.89 11.32
C MET A 301 -11.47 -22.66 10.48
N ILE A 302 -11.59 -21.99 9.34
CA ILE A 302 -10.45 -21.41 8.62
C ILE A 302 -10.40 -19.92 8.92
N SER A 303 -9.22 -19.38 9.23
CA SER A 303 -9.02 -17.95 9.52
C SER A 303 -7.90 -17.34 8.69
N LYS A 304 -8.11 -16.12 8.17
CA LYS A 304 -7.11 -15.25 7.53
C LYS A 304 -7.24 -13.85 8.10
N TYR A 305 -6.13 -13.15 8.28
CA TYR A 305 -6.14 -11.80 8.84
C TYR A 305 -5.38 -10.82 7.95
N ASN A 306 -5.88 -9.59 7.89
CA ASN A 306 -5.15 -8.42 7.40
C ASN A 306 -5.15 -7.35 8.49
N ILE A 307 -3.95 -6.99 8.95
CA ILE A 307 -3.75 -5.95 9.96
C ILE A 307 -3.32 -4.68 9.25
N ILE A 308 -4.15 -3.64 9.34
CA ILE A 308 -3.87 -2.35 8.74
C ILE A 308 -3.23 -1.44 9.79
N THR A 309 -2.09 -0.85 9.43
CA THR A 309 -1.33 0.06 10.28
C THR A 309 -1.21 1.43 9.65
N ASN A 310 -1.03 2.47 10.46
CA ASN A 310 -0.68 3.81 9.99
C ASN A 310 0.84 3.95 9.67
N ALA A 311 1.27 5.12 9.21
CA ALA A 311 2.68 5.41 8.91
C ALA A 311 3.67 5.14 10.06
N GLN A 312 3.22 5.16 11.32
CA GLN A 312 4.05 4.85 12.49
C GLN A 312 3.98 3.36 12.89
N ASN A 313 3.49 2.49 12.01
CA ASN A 313 3.29 1.05 12.25
C ASN A 313 2.36 0.73 13.43
N LYS A 314 1.43 1.62 13.79
CA LYS A 314 0.41 1.35 14.81
C LYS A 314 -0.83 0.76 14.17
N VAL A 315 -1.38 -0.29 14.80
CA VAL A 315 -2.60 -0.96 14.32
C VAL A 315 -3.79 -0.01 14.43
N VAL A 316 -4.48 0.19 13.32
CA VAL A 316 -5.67 1.06 13.23
C VAL A 316 -6.91 0.29 12.81
N LYS A 317 -6.76 -0.83 12.12
CA LYS A 317 -7.86 -1.70 11.71
C LYS A 317 -7.41 -3.14 11.58
N VAL A 318 -8.27 -4.06 11.98
CA VAL A 318 -8.09 -5.50 11.78
C VAL A 318 -9.23 -6.00 10.92
N ILE A 319 -8.91 -6.80 9.90
CA ILE A 319 -9.87 -7.51 9.07
C ILE A 319 -9.57 -9.01 9.23
N GLY A 320 -10.61 -9.79 9.55
CA GLY A 320 -10.54 -11.24 9.59
C GLY A 320 -11.53 -11.85 8.62
N ASP A 321 -11.03 -12.72 7.74
CA ASP A 321 -11.85 -13.56 6.88
C ASP A 321 -11.89 -14.97 7.46
N PHE A 322 -13.09 -15.44 7.76
CA PHE A 322 -13.31 -16.70 8.44
C PHE A 322 -14.22 -17.61 7.62
N LYS A 323 -14.05 -18.92 7.78
CA LYS A 323 -14.97 -19.92 7.24
C LYS A 323 -15.28 -20.95 8.31
N LEU A 324 -16.55 -21.10 8.65
CA LEU A 324 -17.05 -22.26 9.38
C LEU A 324 -17.18 -23.42 8.39
N VAL A 325 -16.30 -24.42 8.53
CA VAL A 325 -16.20 -25.55 7.61
C VAL A 325 -17.19 -26.64 7.97
N THR A 326 -17.23 -27.02 9.24
CA THR A 326 -18.15 -28.03 9.77
C THR A 326 -18.39 -27.79 11.26
N SER A 327 -19.47 -28.39 11.75
CA SER A 327 -19.80 -28.51 13.17
C SER A 327 -20.52 -29.83 13.37
N MET A 328 -19.78 -30.88 13.71
CA MET A 328 -20.34 -32.22 13.92
C MET A 328 -20.44 -32.49 15.42
N SER A 329 -21.29 -31.71 16.07
CA SER A 329 -21.42 -31.70 17.52
C SER A 329 -22.88 -31.79 17.94
N SER A 330 -23.12 -32.10 19.22
CA SER A 330 -24.47 -32.03 19.81
C SER A 330 -24.72 -30.74 20.60
N TYR A 331 -23.66 -30.01 20.96
CA TYR A 331 -23.76 -28.72 21.61
C TYR A 331 -23.90 -27.59 20.59
N ASP A 332 -24.67 -26.57 20.97
CA ASP A 332 -24.72 -25.30 20.24
C ASP A 332 -23.40 -24.54 20.44
N ASN A 333 -22.42 -24.82 19.58
CA ASN A 333 -21.08 -24.26 19.69
C ASN A 333 -20.98 -22.88 19.02
N GLY A 334 -20.49 -21.89 19.76
CA GLY A 334 -20.07 -20.60 19.27
C GLY A 334 -18.58 -20.54 18.96
N PHE A 335 -18.17 -19.46 18.30
CA PHE A 335 -16.77 -19.19 17.99
C PHE A 335 -16.40 -17.74 18.26
N GLY A 336 -15.25 -17.56 18.92
CA GLY A 336 -14.68 -16.26 19.20
C GLY A 336 -13.18 -16.21 18.97
N VAL A 337 -12.65 -15.01 18.83
CA VAL A 337 -11.21 -14.75 18.83
C VAL A 337 -10.90 -13.63 19.80
N GLU A 338 -9.98 -13.90 20.74
CA GLU A 338 -9.37 -12.87 21.56
C GLU A 338 -8.11 -12.34 20.87
N PHE A 339 -8.06 -11.02 20.70
CA PHE A 339 -6.93 -10.29 20.11
C PHE A 339 -6.09 -9.61 21.20
N PRO A 340 -4.76 -9.47 21.00
CA PRO A 340 -3.83 -8.88 21.97
C PRO A 340 -3.91 -7.34 21.98
N VAL A 341 -5.12 -6.82 22.14
CA VAL A 341 -5.41 -5.40 22.29
C VAL A 341 -6.47 -5.21 23.37
N PRO A 342 -6.32 -4.24 24.29
CA PRO A 342 -7.33 -3.98 25.30
C PRO A 342 -8.70 -3.69 24.68
N ARG A 343 -9.75 -4.23 25.29
CA ARG A 343 -11.14 -4.08 24.81
C ARG A 343 -11.51 -2.62 24.52
N PHE A 344 -11.15 -1.71 25.43
CA PHE A 344 -11.53 -0.30 25.37
C PHE A 344 -10.89 0.47 24.20
N MET A 345 -9.86 -0.10 23.57
CA MET A 345 -9.23 0.45 22.37
C MET A 345 -9.98 0.08 21.09
N VAL A 346 -10.91 -0.87 21.13
CA VAL A 346 -11.77 -1.15 19.96
C VAL A 346 -12.89 -0.12 19.91
N ASP A 347 -12.94 0.63 18.82
CA ASP A 347 -13.87 1.74 18.64
C ASP A 347 -15.18 1.29 18.00
N SER A 348 -15.09 0.44 16.97
CA SER A 348 -16.24 -0.13 16.28
C SER A 348 -15.92 -1.50 15.71
N VAL A 349 -16.95 -2.33 15.56
CA VAL A 349 -16.87 -3.67 14.95
C VAL A 349 -17.97 -3.81 13.91
N SER A 350 -17.66 -4.45 12.80
CA SER A 350 -18.57 -4.80 11.72
C SER A 350 -18.51 -6.30 11.46
N GLY A 351 -19.68 -6.93 11.27
CA GLY A 351 -19.79 -8.36 10.95
C GLY A 351 -19.67 -9.33 12.13
N ALA A 352 -19.49 -8.84 13.36
CA ALA A 352 -19.38 -9.65 14.58
C ALA A 352 -19.73 -8.83 15.83
N THR A 353 -19.69 -9.47 17.00
CA THR A 353 -19.98 -8.84 18.30
C THR A 353 -18.71 -8.66 19.13
N LEU A 354 -18.49 -7.44 19.63
CA LEU A 354 -17.42 -7.13 20.58
C LEU A 354 -17.88 -7.40 22.02
N GLU A 355 -17.38 -8.46 22.66
CA GLU A 355 -17.98 -9.02 23.89
C GLU A 355 -17.70 -8.23 25.18
N ALA A 356 -18.75 -7.70 25.81
CA ALA A 356 -18.66 -6.93 27.05
C ALA A 356 -18.07 -7.73 28.22
N GLY A 357 -17.42 -7.04 29.16
CA GLY A 357 -16.84 -7.67 30.36
C GLY A 357 -15.42 -8.24 30.17
N GLN A 358 -14.89 -8.20 28.95
CA GLN A 358 -13.56 -8.72 28.63
C GLN A 358 -12.44 -7.68 28.86
N ILE A 359 -11.25 -8.16 29.23
CA ILE A 359 -10.05 -7.32 29.41
C ILE A 359 -9.49 -6.94 28.03
N ASN A 360 -9.27 -7.94 27.18
CA ASN A 360 -8.86 -7.77 25.79
C ASN A 360 -10.06 -7.77 24.84
N ALA A 361 -9.81 -7.41 23.59
CA ALA A 361 -10.80 -7.45 22.53
C ALA A 361 -11.16 -8.90 22.19
N VAL A 362 -12.31 -9.35 22.65
CA VAL A 362 -12.93 -10.62 22.25
C VAL A 362 -14.02 -10.34 21.23
N ILE A 363 -13.85 -10.92 20.04
CA ILE A 363 -14.78 -10.78 18.92
C ILE A 363 -15.50 -12.13 18.75
N ILE A 364 -16.80 -12.15 19.06
CA ILE A 364 -17.67 -13.32 18.90
C ILE A 364 -18.31 -13.26 17.52
N LEU A 365 -18.04 -14.26 16.69
CA LEU A 365 -18.56 -14.35 15.33
C LEU A 365 -19.99 -14.86 15.33
N PHE A 366 -20.23 -15.95 16.05
CA PHE A 366 -21.54 -16.59 16.22
C PHE A 366 -21.59 -17.35 17.54
N ASN A 367 -22.80 -17.60 18.03
CA ASN A 367 -23.05 -18.34 19.27
C ASN A 367 -23.57 -19.77 19.04
N ASN A 368 -23.94 -20.12 17.81
CA ASN A 368 -24.54 -21.40 17.48
C ASN A 368 -24.21 -21.80 16.03
N SER A 369 -23.23 -22.68 15.87
CA SER A 369 -22.71 -23.19 14.60
C SER A 369 -23.75 -23.95 13.78
N HIS A 370 -24.67 -24.69 14.42
CA HIS A 370 -25.75 -25.39 13.71
C HIS A 370 -26.69 -24.43 12.98
N THR A 371 -27.05 -23.32 13.63
CA THR A 371 -27.88 -22.27 13.02
C THR A 371 -27.17 -21.63 11.84
N GLU A 372 -25.87 -21.38 11.99
CA GLU A 372 -25.05 -20.79 10.92
C GLU A 372 -24.95 -21.72 9.70
N LEU A 373 -24.69 -23.01 9.90
CA LEU A 373 -24.57 -23.99 8.81
C LEU A 373 -25.91 -24.35 8.17
N ALA A 374 -27.02 -24.29 8.92
CA ALA A 374 -28.35 -24.48 8.35
C ALA A 374 -28.71 -23.41 7.30
N SER A 375 -28.00 -22.27 7.31
CA SER A 375 -28.20 -21.17 6.36
C SER A 375 -27.47 -21.35 5.02
N VAL A 376 -26.67 -22.41 4.85
CA VAL A 376 -25.90 -22.69 3.64
C VAL A 376 -26.18 -24.10 3.10
N PRO A 377 -25.89 -24.39 1.82
CA PRO A 377 -26.04 -25.73 1.28
C PRO A 377 -25.21 -26.75 2.07
N SER A 378 -25.75 -27.95 2.25
CA SER A 378 -25.06 -29.03 2.95
C SER A 378 -23.66 -29.28 2.37
N GLY A 379 -22.66 -29.39 3.24
CA GLY A 379 -21.25 -29.56 2.87
C GLY A 379 -20.55 -28.29 2.38
N SER A 380 -21.22 -27.13 2.35
CA SER A 380 -20.59 -25.85 2.00
C SER A 380 -20.19 -25.07 3.26
N PRO A 381 -18.98 -24.46 3.29
CA PRO A 381 -18.59 -23.63 4.41
C PRO A 381 -19.37 -22.31 4.45
N LYS A 382 -19.62 -21.79 5.66
CA LYS A 382 -20.18 -20.45 5.88
C LYS A 382 -19.05 -19.44 6.03
N ALA A 383 -19.02 -18.42 5.17
CA ALA A 383 -18.00 -17.38 5.21
C ALA A 383 -18.42 -16.16 6.04
N TYR A 384 -17.46 -15.56 6.74
CA TYR A 384 -17.60 -14.31 7.48
C TYR A 384 -16.45 -13.37 7.13
N THR A 385 -16.76 -12.09 6.95
CA THR A 385 -15.76 -11.03 6.94
C THR A 385 -16.05 -10.11 8.11
N VAL A 386 -15.12 -10.06 9.04
CA VAL A 386 -15.21 -9.26 10.26
C VAL A 386 -14.17 -8.17 10.19
N SER A 387 -14.51 -6.97 10.64
CA SER A 387 -13.50 -5.94 10.85
C SER A 387 -13.75 -5.13 12.11
N PHE A 388 -12.68 -4.62 12.71
CA PHE A 388 -12.77 -3.68 13.81
C PHE A 388 -11.73 -2.57 13.73
N ILE A 389 -12.11 -1.38 14.20
CA ILE A 389 -11.25 -0.20 14.26
C ILE A 389 -10.60 -0.14 15.64
N VAL A 390 -9.30 0.14 15.68
CA VAL A 390 -8.51 0.28 16.91
C VAL A 390 -8.08 1.73 17.07
N LYS A 391 -8.48 2.39 18.15
CA LYS A 391 -7.99 3.73 18.50
C LYS A 391 -6.73 3.63 19.35
N ASN A 392 -5.72 4.42 18.99
CA ASN A 392 -4.42 4.44 19.66
C ASN A 392 -3.81 3.03 19.81
N GLY A 393 -3.91 2.23 18.74
CA GLY A 393 -3.48 0.84 18.79
C GLY A 393 -1.99 0.64 19.08
N PRO A 394 -1.61 -0.57 19.49
CA PRO A 394 -0.21 -0.94 19.68
C PRO A 394 0.54 -0.91 18.34
N THR A 395 1.87 -0.93 18.40
CA THR A 395 2.67 -1.19 17.19
C THR A 395 2.38 -2.59 16.65
N LEU A 396 2.56 -2.82 15.35
CA LEU A 396 2.37 -4.14 14.73
C LEU A 396 3.16 -5.25 15.44
N ASN A 397 4.40 -4.95 15.85
CA ASN A 397 5.23 -5.89 16.59
C ASN A 397 4.63 -6.26 17.96
N GLN A 398 4.06 -5.29 18.67
CA GLN A 398 3.37 -5.52 19.94
C GLN A 398 2.04 -6.25 19.76
N PHE A 399 1.34 -5.99 18.65
CA PHE A 399 0.12 -6.73 18.30
C PHE A 399 0.44 -8.17 17.91
N GLY A 400 1.55 -8.40 17.21
CA GLY A 400 2.02 -9.74 16.85
C GLY A 400 1.05 -10.51 15.96
N THR A 401 1.18 -11.83 15.96
CA THR A 401 0.35 -12.76 15.17
C THR A 401 -0.28 -13.85 16.03
N ASP A 402 -0.13 -13.76 17.35
CA ASP A 402 -0.42 -14.84 18.29
C ASP A 402 -1.85 -14.75 18.86
N TYR A 403 -2.84 -14.70 17.97
CA TYR A 403 -4.26 -14.57 18.33
C TYR A 403 -4.78 -15.82 19.03
N ASN A 404 -5.86 -15.68 19.79
CA ASN A 404 -6.41 -16.73 20.63
C ASN A 404 -7.84 -17.10 20.20
N PRO A 405 -8.02 -17.93 19.15
CA PRO A 405 -9.32 -18.44 18.75
C PRO A 405 -9.83 -19.48 19.75
N PHE A 406 -11.15 -19.52 19.96
CA PHE A 406 -11.77 -20.47 20.88
C PHE A 406 -13.18 -20.88 20.46
N LEU A 407 -13.52 -22.11 20.80
CA LEU A 407 -14.90 -22.61 20.83
C LEU A 407 -15.55 -22.16 22.13
N LEU A 408 -16.83 -21.76 22.07
CA LEU A 408 -17.64 -21.32 23.20
C LEU A 408 -18.92 -22.13 23.29
N ASN A 409 -19.23 -22.75 24.43
CA ASN A 409 -20.55 -23.34 24.66
C ASN A 409 -20.99 -23.19 26.12
N PHE A 410 -22.21 -23.66 26.42
CA PHE A 410 -22.78 -23.57 27.75
C PHE A 410 -23.31 -24.93 28.21
N LYS A 411 -22.94 -25.34 29.43
CA LYS A 411 -23.55 -26.49 30.12
C LYS A 411 -24.33 -25.99 31.34
N GLY A 412 -25.64 -25.84 31.17
CA GLY A 412 -26.46 -25.10 32.13
C GLY A 412 -26.01 -23.64 32.18
N ASN A 413 -25.61 -23.15 33.35
CA ASN A 413 -25.09 -21.79 33.52
C ASN A 413 -23.55 -21.70 33.42
N SER A 414 -22.86 -22.83 33.25
CA SER A 414 -21.39 -22.86 33.15
C SER A 414 -20.98 -22.50 31.72
N ARG A 415 -20.24 -21.39 31.58
CA ARG A 415 -19.63 -20.94 30.32
C ARG A 415 -18.33 -21.71 30.09
N ARG A 416 -18.27 -22.49 29.03
CA ARG A 416 -17.10 -23.28 28.66
C ARG A 416 -16.45 -22.67 27.43
N GLU A 417 -15.13 -22.54 27.51
CA GLU A 417 -14.30 -22.05 26.42
C GLU A 417 -13.22 -23.09 26.17
N VAL A 418 -12.98 -23.45 24.91
CA VAL A 418 -11.89 -24.34 24.52
C VAL A 418 -10.95 -23.55 23.63
N HIS A 419 -9.75 -23.28 24.13
CA HIS A 419 -8.71 -22.56 23.40
C HIS A 419 -7.62 -23.53 22.94
N LEU A 420 -6.73 -23.04 22.07
CA LEU A 420 -5.49 -23.75 21.75
C LEU A 420 -4.68 -24.05 23.03
N ILE A 421 -4.01 -25.20 23.02
CA ILE A 421 -3.15 -25.62 24.15
C ILE A 421 -2.18 -24.52 24.57
N GLY A 422 -2.11 -24.26 25.88
CA GLY A 422 -1.25 -23.24 26.47
C GLY A 422 -1.77 -21.80 26.35
N LYS A 423 -2.84 -21.54 25.60
CA LYS A 423 -3.50 -20.23 25.60
C LYS A 423 -4.32 -20.03 26.87
N PRO A 424 -4.31 -18.82 27.45
CA PRO A 424 -5.15 -18.54 28.61
C PRO A 424 -6.63 -18.47 28.24
N PRO A 425 -7.54 -18.75 29.20
CA PRO A 425 -8.96 -18.44 29.07
C PRO A 425 -9.20 -16.94 28.89
N THR A 426 -10.37 -16.58 28.34
CA THR A 426 -10.83 -15.19 28.43
C THR A 426 -11.26 -14.83 29.88
N ALA A 427 -11.56 -13.55 30.13
CA ALA A 427 -11.94 -13.08 31.47
C ALA A 427 -13.30 -13.63 31.94
N LEU A 428 -14.11 -14.18 31.04
CA LEU A 428 -15.44 -14.73 31.34
C LEU A 428 -15.46 -16.26 31.46
N ALA A 429 -14.35 -16.95 31.22
CA ALA A 429 -14.30 -18.41 31.32
C ALA A 429 -14.65 -18.90 32.74
N ASP A 430 -15.39 -20.00 32.83
CA ASP A 430 -15.61 -20.69 34.10
C ASP A 430 -14.36 -21.49 34.49
N LEU A 431 -13.56 -20.93 35.41
CA LEU A 431 -12.33 -21.58 35.87
C LEU A 431 -12.59 -22.74 36.85
N THR A 432 -13.83 -22.94 37.33
CA THR A 432 -14.13 -23.99 38.33
C THR A 432 -14.04 -25.40 37.76
N VAL A 433 -14.08 -25.53 36.43
CA VAL A 433 -13.95 -26.81 35.72
C VAL A 433 -12.51 -27.14 35.32
N PHE A 434 -11.55 -26.23 35.52
CA PHE A 434 -10.15 -26.50 35.21
C PHE A 434 -9.59 -27.59 36.13
N GLY A 435 -8.85 -28.54 35.55
CA GLY A 435 -8.27 -29.68 36.26
C GLY A 435 -9.29 -30.73 36.72
N THR A 436 -10.51 -30.67 36.19
CA THR A 436 -11.57 -31.67 36.47
C THR A 436 -11.67 -32.68 35.34
N PHE A 437 -12.20 -33.88 35.63
CA PHE A 437 -12.34 -34.97 34.65
C PHE A 437 -11.01 -35.30 33.95
N ASP A 438 -10.95 -35.17 32.62
CA ASP A 438 -9.76 -35.48 31.82
C ASP A 438 -8.85 -34.26 31.58
N ASP A 439 -9.34 -33.05 31.87
CA ASP A 439 -8.58 -31.82 31.76
C ASP A 439 -7.49 -31.74 32.83
N ASN A 440 -6.33 -31.23 32.43
CA ASN A 440 -5.17 -31.05 33.28
C ASN A 440 -4.74 -29.58 33.34
N SER A 441 -5.67 -28.65 33.08
CA SER A 441 -5.42 -27.22 33.16
C SER A 441 -5.16 -26.77 34.59
N SER A 442 -4.24 -25.83 34.76
CA SER A 442 -3.89 -25.21 36.03
C SER A 442 -3.37 -23.81 35.78
N VAL A 443 -4.12 -22.81 36.28
CA VAL A 443 -3.72 -21.39 36.24
C VAL A 443 -2.37 -21.19 36.93
N ALA A 444 -2.17 -21.84 38.08
CA ALA A 444 -0.93 -21.73 38.85
C ALA A 444 0.28 -22.32 38.11
N ALA A 445 0.08 -23.37 37.31
CA ALA A 445 1.13 -23.97 36.49
C ALA A 445 1.25 -23.36 35.09
N VAL A 446 0.43 -22.36 34.75
CA VAL A 446 0.34 -21.76 33.40
C VAL A 446 0.18 -22.84 32.32
N ARG A 447 -0.71 -23.81 32.60
CA ARG A 447 -1.01 -24.94 31.72
C ARG A 447 -2.49 -24.92 31.42
N TYR A 448 -2.87 -24.92 30.15
CA TYR A 448 -4.26 -24.71 29.74
C TYR A 448 -4.64 -25.63 28.59
N TYR A 449 -5.90 -26.08 28.60
CA TYR A 449 -6.58 -26.82 27.53
C TYR A 449 -5.81 -28.04 27.04
N VAL A 450 -5.39 -28.86 27.99
CA VAL A 450 -4.63 -30.09 27.74
C VAL A 450 -5.15 -31.22 28.62
N THR A 451 -5.26 -32.41 28.06
CA THR A 451 -5.66 -33.60 28.80
C THR A 451 -4.56 -34.04 29.77
N GLN A 452 -4.89 -34.93 30.71
CA GLN A 452 -3.89 -35.61 31.57
C GLN A 452 -2.81 -36.36 30.78
N LYS A 453 -3.09 -36.74 29.52
CA LYS A 453 -2.16 -37.43 28.61
C LYS A 453 -1.33 -36.49 27.73
N GLY A 454 -1.45 -35.17 27.90
CA GLY A 454 -0.72 -34.19 27.10
C GLY A 454 -1.32 -33.93 25.70
N LEU A 455 -2.58 -34.30 25.48
CA LEU A 455 -3.27 -34.05 24.20
C LEU A 455 -4.04 -32.72 24.25
N PRO A 456 -3.99 -31.89 23.19
CA PRO A 456 -4.70 -30.61 23.13
C PRO A 456 -6.19 -30.83 22.84
N TYR A 457 -7.07 -29.96 23.34
CA TYR A 457 -8.51 -29.95 22.96
C TYR A 457 -8.80 -29.09 21.72
N ALA A 458 -7.81 -28.34 21.24
CA ALA A 458 -7.89 -27.59 20.01
C ALA A 458 -6.53 -27.54 19.33
N ILE A 459 -6.52 -27.62 18.01
CA ILE A 459 -5.31 -27.65 17.19
C ILE A 459 -5.35 -26.57 16.12
N ASN A 460 -4.18 -26.00 15.81
CA ASN A 460 -4.02 -25.04 14.73
C ASN A 460 -3.08 -25.62 13.67
N ILE A 461 -3.56 -25.72 12.44
CA ILE A 461 -2.87 -26.31 11.31
C ILE A 461 -2.53 -25.18 10.34
N PRO A 462 -1.26 -25.02 9.92
CA PRO A 462 -0.83 -23.95 9.01
C PRO A 462 -1.20 -24.28 7.54
N SER A 463 -2.46 -24.64 7.31
CA SER A 463 -3.06 -25.02 6.03
C SER A 463 -4.51 -24.56 5.99
N GLU A 464 -5.01 -24.24 4.80
CA GLU A 464 -6.42 -23.91 4.58
C GLU A 464 -7.32 -25.15 4.41
N SER A 465 -6.71 -26.33 4.37
CA SER A 465 -7.38 -27.61 4.33
C SER A 465 -6.89 -28.48 5.46
N PHE A 466 -7.83 -29.08 6.19
CA PHE A 466 -7.61 -30.15 7.14
C PHE A 466 -8.61 -31.26 6.84
N ASP A 467 -8.11 -32.46 6.56
CA ASP A 467 -8.97 -33.61 6.37
C ASP A 467 -9.32 -34.18 7.75
N TYR A 468 -10.25 -33.53 8.43
CA TYR A 468 -10.67 -33.92 9.77
C TYR A 468 -11.17 -35.37 9.82
N PRO A 469 -10.91 -36.10 10.92
CA PRO A 469 -11.43 -37.44 11.14
C PRO A 469 -12.96 -37.57 10.97
N PRO A 470 -13.47 -38.73 10.54
CA PRO A 470 -14.91 -39.00 10.56
C PRO A 470 -15.49 -38.94 11.98
N GLU A 471 -16.76 -38.55 12.07
CA GLU A 471 -17.53 -38.50 13.32
C GLU A 471 -17.33 -39.72 14.22
N GLY A 472 -16.97 -39.49 15.47
CA GLY A 472 -16.79 -40.50 16.51
C GLY A 472 -15.48 -41.28 16.42
N ILE A 473 -14.60 -40.95 15.47
CA ILE A 473 -13.32 -41.64 15.27
C ILE A 473 -12.16 -40.77 15.76
N ASP A 474 -11.73 -41.04 16.99
CA ASP A 474 -10.55 -40.45 17.63
C ASP A 474 -9.40 -40.17 16.63
N ILE A 475 -8.94 -38.91 16.62
CA ILE A 475 -7.91 -38.40 15.71
C ILE A 475 -6.63 -39.25 15.75
N SER A 476 -6.26 -39.82 16.90
CA SER A 476 -5.06 -40.67 17.04
C SER A 476 -5.17 -41.99 16.29
N LYS A 477 -6.39 -42.42 15.92
CA LYS A 477 -6.62 -43.60 15.07
C LYS A 477 -6.57 -43.27 13.59
N VAL A 478 -6.76 -42.01 13.22
CA VAL A 478 -6.67 -41.54 11.82
C VAL A 478 -5.27 -41.04 11.53
N TYR A 479 -4.72 -40.17 12.37
CA TYR A 479 -3.38 -39.58 12.27
C TYR A 479 -2.46 -40.21 13.31
N LEU A 480 -1.66 -41.19 12.87
CA LEU A 480 -0.98 -42.13 13.77
C LEU A 480 0.15 -41.50 14.60
N HIS A 481 0.71 -40.37 14.14
CA HIS A 481 1.75 -39.63 14.85
C HIS A 481 1.22 -38.42 15.65
N PHE A 482 -0.09 -38.18 15.65
CA PHE A 482 -0.70 -37.04 16.35
C PHE A 482 -0.37 -37.03 17.85
N ALA A 483 -0.51 -38.17 18.53
CA ALA A 483 -0.28 -38.26 19.97
C ALA A 483 1.19 -38.01 20.33
N GLU A 484 2.13 -38.55 19.55
CA GLU A 484 3.57 -38.36 19.74
C GLU A 484 3.97 -36.89 19.52
N TRP A 485 3.41 -36.27 18.47
CA TRP A 485 3.58 -34.84 18.22
C TRP A 485 3.08 -34.01 19.41
N ALA A 486 1.84 -34.25 19.87
CA ALA A 486 1.24 -33.51 20.96
C ALA A 486 2.04 -33.63 22.27
N GLN A 487 2.41 -34.86 22.64
CA GLN A 487 3.15 -35.16 23.87
C GLN A 487 4.58 -34.61 23.87
N SER A 488 5.18 -34.44 22.69
CA SER A 488 6.49 -33.81 22.55
C SER A 488 6.45 -32.28 22.67
N GLY A 489 5.26 -31.68 22.83
CA GLY A 489 5.08 -30.22 22.74
C GLY A 489 5.27 -29.69 21.32
N GLY A 490 4.99 -30.50 20.30
CA GLY A 490 5.10 -30.13 18.89
C GLY A 490 6.53 -30.13 18.32
N THR A 491 7.46 -30.86 18.95
CA THR A 491 8.86 -30.92 18.52
C THR A 491 9.18 -32.13 17.65
N THR A 492 8.42 -33.22 17.77
CA THR A 492 8.50 -34.40 16.89
C THR A 492 7.30 -34.45 15.96
N TYR A 493 7.45 -35.07 14.77
CA TYR A 493 6.38 -35.23 13.78
C TYR A 493 5.62 -33.92 13.47
N GLN A 494 6.36 -32.83 13.22
CA GLN A 494 5.78 -31.51 12.92
C GLN A 494 4.91 -31.50 11.65
N ASP A 495 5.02 -32.54 10.85
CA ASP A 495 4.32 -32.83 9.61
C ASP A 495 3.22 -33.91 9.78
N TRP A 496 2.84 -34.27 11.01
CA TRP A 496 1.86 -35.35 11.30
C TRP A 496 0.54 -35.24 10.52
N TYR A 497 0.13 -34.02 10.19
CA TYR A 497 -1.12 -33.71 9.47
C TYR A 497 -0.98 -33.86 7.95
N TYR A 498 0.23 -34.11 7.43
CA TYR A 498 0.44 -34.46 6.02
C TYR A 498 0.51 -35.98 5.84
N ASN A 499 0.06 -36.46 4.66
CA ASN A 499 0.21 -37.86 4.27
C ASN A 499 1.48 -38.05 3.41
N LEU A 500 2.67 -37.86 4.00
CA LEU A 500 3.94 -37.86 3.26
C LEU A 500 4.61 -39.23 3.15
N ALA A 501 4.20 -40.20 3.99
CA ALA A 501 4.77 -41.55 4.00
C ALA A 501 3.76 -42.58 4.53
N PRO A 502 3.92 -43.88 4.19
CA PRO A 502 3.15 -44.96 4.81
C PRO A 502 3.23 -44.89 6.34
N GLY A 503 2.10 -45.05 7.02
CA GLY A 503 2.02 -45.04 8.48
C GLY A 503 1.77 -43.67 9.11
N TYR A 504 1.57 -42.59 8.34
CA TYR A 504 1.12 -41.30 8.88
C TYR A 504 -0.40 -41.24 9.06
N ARG A 505 -1.14 -41.90 8.16
CA ARG A 505 -2.60 -41.88 8.14
C ARG A 505 -3.19 -43.24 7.77
N ASN A 506 -4.31 -43.59 8.41
CA ASN A 506 -5.13 -44.76 8.08
C ASN A 506 -6.15 -44.50 6.98
#